data_AF-A0A6V7J095-F1
#
_entry.id   AF-A0A6V7J095-F1
#
_cell.length_a   1.000
_cell.length_b   1.000
_cell.length_c   1.000
_cell.angle_alpha   90.00
_cell.angle_beta   90.00
_cell.angle_gamma   90.00
#
_symmetry.space_group_name_H-M   'P 1'
#
loop_
_entity.id
_entity.type
_entity.pdbx_description
1 polymer ?
#
loop_
_entity_poly.entity_id
_entity_poly.type
_entity_poly.pdbx_seq_one_letter_code
_entity_poly.pdbx_strand_id
1 'polypeptide(L)' 'SRLIRKIPAAYSDGVYMMAGQDRPSPRKLSDLFMQGVDGLASVKNKTALFAFF' A
#
# COMPACT_ATOMS: atom_id res chain seq x y z
N SER A 1 3.03 -22.24 -6.44
CA SER A 1 3.76 -21.79 -5.23
C SER A 1 2.97 -20.65 -4.56
N ARG A 2 3.30 -20.26 -3.32
CA ARG A 2 2.57 -19.25 -2.53
C ARG A 2 3.52 -18.14 -2.03
N LEU A 3 3.02 -16.94 -1.80
CA LEU A 3 3.80 -15.86 -1.17
C LEU A 3 4.23 -16.27 0.24
N ILE A 4 5.47 -15.96 0.60
CA ILE A 4 6.00 -16.21 1.95
C ILE A 4 5.55 -15.07 2.86
N ARG A 5 5.14 -15.42 4.08
CA ARG A 5 4.74 -14.45 5.09
C ARG A 5 5.92 -14.11 5.99
N LYS A 6 6.27 -12.83 6.09
CA LYS A 6 7.22 -12.33 7.11
C LYS A 6 6.59 -12.23 8.50
N ILE A 7 5.27 -12.10 8.58
CA ILE A 7 4.47 -12.04 9.81
C ILE A 7 3.20 -12.91 9.67
N PRO A 8 2.59 -13.37 10.77
CA PRO A 8 1.32 -14.10 10.73
C PRO A 8 0.19 -13.36 10.00
N ALA A 9 -0.88 -14.09 9.67
CA ALA A 9 -2.03 -13.50 9.01
C ALA A 9 -2.94 -12.72 9.95
N ALA A 10 -3.28 -11.50 9.56
CA ALA A 10 -4.22 -10.65 10.28
C ALA A 10 -5.55 -10.59 9.52
N TYR A 11 -6.40 -11.58 9.79
CA TYR A 11 -7.79 -11.67 9.32
C TYR A 11 -8.73 -11.48 10.50
N SER A 12 -9.94 -10.98 10.26
CA SER A 12 -10.92 -10.73 11.33
C SER A 12 -11.46 -12.03 11.94
N ASP A 13 -11.53 -13.11 11.16
CA ASP A 13 -11.92 -14.46 11.57
C ASP A 13 -10.70 -15.38 11.83
N GLY A 14 -9.49 -14.85 11.71
CA GLY A 14 -8.24 -15.63 11.80
C GLY A 14 -7.90 -16.47 10.57
N VAL A 15 -8.71 -16.45 9.50
CA VAL A 15 -8.54 -17.34 8.35
C VAL A 15 -8.54 -16.60 7.01
N TYR A 16 -9.63 -15.95 6.63
CA TYR A 16 -9.75 -15.34 5.29
C TYR A 16 -10.53 -14.02 5.26
N MET A 17 -11.37 -13.73 6.26
CA MET A 17 -12.16 -12.51 6.27
C MET A 17 -11.25 -11.29 6.46
N MET A 18 -11.42 -10.31 5.58
CA MET A 18 -10.62 -9.09 5.62
C MET A 18 -10.74 -8.41 6.98
N ALA A 19 -9.60 -8.15 7.61
CA ALA A 19 -9.52 -7.35 8.82
C ALA A 19 -9.71 -5.86 8.51
N GLY A 20 -10.04 -5.08 9.53
CA GLY A 20 -10.11 -3.62 9.44
C GLY A 20 -11.49 -3.01 9.31
N GLN A 21 -12.53 -3.71 9.78
CA GLN A 21 -13.88 -3.12 9.92
C GLN A 21 -13.90 -1.94 10.90
N ASP A 22 -12.93 -1.90 11.80
CA ASP A 22 -12.65 -0.86 12.79
C ASP A 22 -11.66 0.21 12.29
N ARG A 23 -11.11 0.06 11.07
CA ARG A 23 -10.12 0.99 10.51
C ARG A 23 -10.80 2.11 9.71
N PRO A 24 -10.16 3.28 9.58
CA PRO A 24 -10.65 4.35 8.72
C PRO A 24 -10.82 3.89 7.26
N SER A 25 -11.75 4.53 6.54
CA SER A 25 -11.95 4.30 5.10
C SER A 25 -10.62 4.40 4.34
N PRO A 26 -10.27 3.40 3.50
CA PRO A 26 -9.07 3.46 2.66
C PRO A 26 -9.05 4.70 1.75
N ARG A 27 -10.21 5.14 1.27
CA ARG A 27 -10.30 6.35 0.44
C ARG A 27 -9.92 7.60 1.22
N LYS A 28 -10.39 7.72 2.47
CA LYS A 28 -10.04 8.84 3.34
C LYS A 28 -8.53 8.89 3.62
N LEU A 29 -7.90 7.74 3.83
CA LEU A 29 -6.45 7.66 4.00
C LEU A 29 -5.70 8.03 2.71
N SER A 30 -6.18 7.59 1.55
CA SER A 30 -5.62 7.97 0.25
C SER A 30 -5.65 9.49 0.06
N ASP A 31 -6.80 10.12 0.30
CA ASP A 31 -6.96 11.56 0.13
C ASP A 31 -6.10 12.34 1.13
N LEU A 32 -5.98 11.86 2.38
CA LEU A 32 -5.19 12.51 3.42
C LEU A 32 -3.67 12.42 3.19
N PHE A 33 -3.17 11.31 2.67
CA PHE A 33 -1.72 11.04 2.61
C PHE A 33 -1.12 11.09 1.21
N MET A 34 -1.88 10.72 0.18
CA MET A 34 -1.35 10.54 -1.17
C MET A 34 -1.71 11.69 -2.12
N GLN A 35 -2.64 12.56 -1.72
CA GLN A 35 -2.93 13.78 -2.46
C GLN A 35 -1.76 14.77 -2.34
N GLY A 36 -1.29 15.29 -3.47
CA GLY A 36 -0.13 16.18 -3.52
C GLY A 36 0.05 16.83 -4.88
N VAL A 37 1.18 17.53 -5.05
CA VAL A 37 1.54 18.18 -6.32
C VAL A 37 2.34 17.20 -7.19
N ASP A 38 1.98 17.14 -8.47
CA ASP A 38 2.68 16.31 -9.46
C ASP A 38 4.03 16.93 -9.90
N GLY A 39 4.83 16.16 -10.62
CA GLY A 39 6.09 16.64 -11.21
C GLY A 39 7.27 16.72 -10.22
N LEU A 40 7.11 16.20 -9.00
CA LEU A 40 8.21 16.05 -8.05
C LEU A 40 9.20 14.98 -8.56
N ALA A 41 10.37 15.43 -9.01
CA ALA A 41 11.41 14.57 -9.53
C ALA A 41 12.04 13.68 -8.45
N SER A 42 12.51 12.49 -8.85
CA SER A 42 13.24 11.60 -7.95
C SER A 42 14.55 12.24 -7.49
N VAL A 43 14.75 12.31 -6.16
CA VAL A 43 15.98 12.84 -5.53
C VAL A 43 17.23 12.05 -5.94
N LYS A 44 17.06 10.81 -6.44
CA LYS A 44 18.14 9.94 -6.91
C LYS A 44 18.23 9.85 -8.43
N ASN A 45 17.58 10.76 -9.18
CA ASN A 45 17.57 10.80 -10.65
C ASN A 45 17.17 9.45 -11.28
N LYS A 46 16.24 8.73 -10.66
CA LYS A 46 15.71 7.48 -11.22
C LYS A 46 14.89 7.79 -12.46
N THR A 47 15.07 6.99 -13.51
CA THR A 47 14.33 7.12 -14.77
C THR A 47 12.94 6.49 -14.64
N ALA A 48 12.02 6.86 -15.52
CA ALA A 48 10.72 6.18 -15.62
C ALA A 48 10.88 4.70 -15.99
N LEU A 49 11.86 4.37 -16.84
CA LEU A 49 12.17 2.98 -17.20
C LEU A 49 12.52 2.14 -15.97
N PHE A 50 13.24 2.70 -14.99
CA PHE A 50 13.51 2.04 -13.70
C PHE A 50 12.24 1.79 -12.86
N ALA A 51 11.16 2.58 -13.02
CA ALA A 51 9.94 2.36 -12.25
C ALA A 51 9.08 1.21 -12.84
N PHE A 52 9.16 1.00 -14.15
CA PHE A 52 8.45 -0.07 -14.84
C PHE A 52 9.13 -1.44 -14.74
N PHE A 53 10.43 -1.47 -14.43
CA PHE A 53 11.27 -2.67 -14.39
C PHE A 53 12.05 -2.75 -13.08
#